data_AF-A0A7Z6YCJ7-F1
#
_entry.id   AF-A0A7Z6YCJ7-F1
#
_cell.length_a   1.000
_cell.length_b   1.000
_cell.length_c   1.000
_cell.angle_alpha   90.00
_cell.angle_beta   90.00
_cell.angle_gamma   90.00
#
_symmetry.space_group_name_H-M   'P 1'
#
loop_
_entity.id
_entity.type
_entity.pdbx_description
1 polymer ?
#
loop_
_entity_poly.entity_id
_entity_poly.type
_entity_poly.pdbx_seq_one_letter_code
_entity_poly.pdbx_strand_id
1 'polypeptide(L)'
;MKIKFKRLDYQEKCLNQILGVFKGIYFEEPENDIQRIANPVFETEAIKDLLLENIENLRSKQKITQGSVGIDKSLNCDILMETGTGKTFCFLECVYALHKNYHLSKFIVLTPSNAIKLGVLKSVEITREFFKSEYSNTHLESYEDVERF
;
A
#
# COMPACT_ATOMS: atom_id res chain seq x y z
N MET A 1 -25.65 -13.61 5.79
CA MET A 1 -25.14 -13.84 4.42
C MET A 1 -23.64 -13.57 4.41
N LYS A 2 -22.78 -14.53 4.06
CA LYS A 2 -21.33 -14.26 3.94
C LYS A 2 -21.06 -13.62 2.57
N ILE A 3 -20.57 -12.39 2.57
CA ILE A 3 -20.14 -11.72 1.34
C ILE A 3 -18.93 -12.49 0.80
N LYS A 4 -18.99 -12.93 -0.46
CA LYS A 4 -17.86 -13.53 -1.15
C LYS A 4 -17.15 -12.44 -1.94
N PHE A 5 -15.92 -12.13 -1.56
CA PHE A 5 -15.05 -11.27 -2.35
C PHE A 5 -14.43 -12.08 -3.48
N LYS A 6 -14.26 -11.42 -4.63
CA LYS A 6 -13.50 -11.94 -5.77
C LYS A 6 -12.59 -10.81 -6.23
N ARG A 7 -11.29 -11.09 -6.33
CA ARG A 7 -10.31 -10.17 -6.94
C ARG A 7 -10.61 -10.05 -8.43
N LEU A 8 -10.64 -8.81 -8.93
CA LEU A 8 -10.82 -8.50 -10.35
C LEU A 8 -9.48 -8.09 -10.97
N ASP A 9 -9.32 -8.34 -12.27
CA ASP A 9 -8.03 -8.16 -12.97
C ASP A 9 -7.47 -6.74 -12.85
N TYR A 10 -8.33 -5.72 -12.85
CA TYR A 10 -7.90 -4.33 -12.69
C TYR A 10 -7.45 -4.00 -11.25
N GLN A 11 -7.93 -4.74 -10.25
CA GLN A 11 -7.48 -4.61 -8.85
C GLN A 11 -6.10 -5.24 -8.69
N GLU A 12 -5.88 -6.40 -9.31
CA GLU A 12 -4.56 -7.02 -9.40
C GLU A 12 -3.57 -6.13 -10.17
N LYS A 13 -4.01 -5.50 -11.26
CA LYS A 13 -3.21 -4.52 -12.00
C LYS A 13 -2.78 -3.37 -11.08
N CYS A 14 -3.70 -2.84 -10.28
CA CYS A 14 -3.41 -1.78 -9.30
C CYS A 14 -2.34 -2.22 -8.29
N LEU A 15 -2.52 -3.40 -7.69
CA LEU A 15 -1.54 -3.98 -6.76
C LEU A 15 -0.15 -4.11 -7.38
N ASN A 16 -0.08 -4.63 -8.60
CA ASN A 16 1.17 -4.81 -9.33
C ASN A 16 1.86 -3.48 -9.68
N GLN A 17 1.11 -2.38 -9.86
CA GLN A 17 1.73 -1.06 -10.02
C GLN A 17 2.42 -0.61 -8.73
N ILE A 18 1.77 -0.78 -7.58
CA ILE A 18 2.33 -0.37 -6.28
C ILE A 18 3.59 -1.19 -5.96
N LEU A 19 3.51 -2.52 -6.05
CA LEU A 19 4.66 -3.38 -5.79
C LEU A 19 5.81 -3.14 -6.78
N GLY A 20 5.47 -2.78 -8.02
CA GLY A 20 6.44 -2.48 -9.06
C GLY A 20 7.33 -1.27 -8.74
N VAL A 21 6.84 -0.27 -7.98
CA VAL A 21 7.65 0.89 -7.56
C VAL A 21 8.86 0.42 -6.74
N PHE A 22 8.65 -0.58 -5.88
CA PHE A 22 9.67 -1.08 -4.95
C PHE A 22 10.44 -2.29 -5.48
N LYS A 23 10.30 -2.63 -6.77
CA LYS A 23 10.94 -3.80 -7.35
C LYS A 23 12.47 -3.69 -7.23
N GLY A 24 13.10 -4.67 -6.60
CA GLY A 24 14.55 -4.72 -6.42
C GLY A 24 15.08 -3.83 -5.30
N ILE A 25 14.20 -3.19 -4.53
CA ILE A 25 14.57 -2.38 -3.37
C ILE A 25 14.61 -3.27 -2.14
N TYR A 26 15.72 -3.19 -1.40
CA TYR A 26 15.86 -3.82 -0.10
C TYR A 26 15.46 -2.85 1.01
N PHE A 27 14.63 -3.32 1.93
CA PHE A 27 14.22 -2.59 3.12
C PHE A 27 15.06 -3.10 4.29
N GLU A 28 15.79 -2.20 4.92
CA GLU A 28 16.69 -2.46 6.03
C GLU A 28 15.95 -2.30 7.36
N GLU A 29 16.15 -3.25 8.27
CA GLU A 29 15.64 -3.14 9.63
C GLU A 29 16.37 -1.98 10.35
N PRO A 30 15.66 -1.12 11.11
CA PRO A 30 16.29 0.02 11.75
C PRO A 30 17.32 -0.40 12.81
N GLU A 31 18.46 0.27 12.83
CA GLU A 31 19.45 0.05 13.89
C GLU A 31 18.87 0.43 15.25
N ASN A 32 19.09 -0.43 16.25
CA ASN A 32 18.64 -0.25 17.64
C ASN A 32 17.12 -0.38 17.90
N ASP A 33 16.32 -0.87 16.95
CA ASP A 33 14.91 -1.22 17.20
C ASP A 33 14.74 -2.64 17.76
N ILE A 34 15.24 -2.87 18.97
CA ILE A 34 15.21 -4.18 19.64
C ILE A 34 13.77 -4.71 19.77
N GLN A 35 12.80 -3.80 19.91
CA GLN A 35 11.39 -4.14 20.09
C GLN A 35 10.64 -4.34 18.75
N ARG A 36 11.30 -4.11 17.60
CA ARG A 36 10.72 -4.22 16.25
C ARG A 36 9.42 -3.42 16.10
N ILE A 37 9.45 -2.19 16.61
CA ILE A 37 8.32 -1.26 16.63
C ILE A 37 8.27 -0.47 15.31
N ALA A 38 9.41 -0.15 14.70
CA ALA A 38 9.47 0.63 13.49
C ALA A 38 9.29 -0.25 12.24
N ASN A 39 8.84 0.37 11.16
CA ASN A 39 8.92 -0.28 9.85
C ASN A 39 10.39 -0.31 9.40
N PRO A 40 10.77 -1.31 8.58
CA PRO A 40 12.04 -1.25 7.89
C PRO A 40 12.07 -0.07 6.92
N VAL A 41 13.27 0.45 6.67
CA VAL A 41 13.53 1.70 5.96
C VAL A 41 14.45 1.47 4.76
N PHE A 42 14.57 2.45 3.90
CA PHE A 42 15.61 2.48 2.86
C PHE A 42 16.09 3.92 2.70
N GLU A 43 17.36 4.09 2.34
CA GLU A 43 17.90 5.42 2.06
C GLU A 43 17.45 5.89 0.68
N THR A 44 16.49 6.82 0.64
CA THR A 44 15.83 7.24 -0.60
C THR A 44 16.81 7.81 -1.63
N GLU A 45 17.79 8.62 -1.21
CA GLU A 45 18.77 9.20 -2.14
C GLU A 45 19.72 8.15 -2.73
N ALA A 46 20.10 7.13 -1.95
CA ALA A 46 20.97 6.06 -2.42
C ALA A 46 20.33 5.19 -3.52
N ILE A 47 18.99 5.05 -3.50
CA ILE A 47 18.25 4.21 -4.45
C ILE A 47 17.33 5.00 -5.39
N LYS A 48 17.49 6.32 -5.41
CA LYS A 48 16.61 7.26 -6.13
C LYS A 48 16.48 6.93 -7.60
N ASP A 49 17.59 6.63 -8.26
CA ASP A 49 17.60 6.31 -9.70
C ASP A 49 16.82 5.03 -10.00
N LEU A 50 16.93 4.01 -9.14
CA LEU A 50 16.18 2.77 -9.28
C LEU A 50 14.68 2.98 -9.05
N LEU A 51 14.29 3.80 -8.06
CA LEU A 51 12.89 4.18 -7.84
C LEU A 51 12.32 4.91 -9.06
N LEU A 52 13.05 5.88 -9.61
CA LEU A 52 12.63 6.63 -10.79
C LEU A 52 12.52 5.72 -12.03
N GLU A 53 13.50 4.83 -12.24
CA GLU A 53 13.47 3.84 -13.32
C GLU A 53 12.24 2.93 -13.21
N ASN A 54 11.94 2.41 -12.02
CA ASN A 54 10.76 1.59 -11.79
C ASN A 54 9.47 2.35 -12.12
N ILE A 55 9.33 3.60 -11.66
CA ILE A 55 8.15 4.44 -11.91
C ILE A 55 8.00 4.73 -13.42
N GLU A 56 9.09 5.07 -14.11
CA GLU A 56 9.04 5.35 -15.55
C GLU A 56 8.69 4.12 -16.38
N ASN A 57 9.20 2.94 -16.00
CA ASN A 57 8.84 1.68 -16.64
C ASN A 57 7.36 1.35 -16.47
N LEU A 58 6.80 1.58 -15.27
CA LEU A 58 5.38 1.39 -14.99
C LEU A 58 4.50 2.34 -15.80
N ARG A 59 4.86 3.63 -15.84
CA ARG A 59 4.17 4.66 -16.62
C ARG A 59 4.20 4.35 -18.11
N SER A 60 5.37 3.98 -18.63
CA SER A 60 5.56 3.62 -20.04
C SER A 60 4.69 2.43 -20.44
N LYS A 61 4.65 1.38 -19.61
CA LYS A 61 3.80 0.20 -19.84
C LYS A 61 2.31 0.56 -19.88
N GLN A 62 1.88 1.55 -19.11
CA GLN A 62 0.50 2.05 -19.11
C GLN A 62 0.24 3.18 -20.09
N LYS A 63 1.26 3.63 -20.84
CA LYS A 63 1.20 4.79 -21.74
C LYS A 63 0.76 6.08 -21.03
N ILE A 64 1.20 6.27 -19.78
CA ILE A 64 0.94 7.48 -19.00
C ILE A 64 2.00 8.52 -19.38
N THR A 65 1.57 9.61 -19.98
CA THR A 65 2.45 10.72 -20.39
C THR A 65 2.22 12.00 -19.59
N GLN A 66 1.22 12.02 -18.71
CA GLN A 66 0.82 13.18 -17.92
C GLN A 66 1.63 13.28 -16.61
N GLY A 67 1.91 14.51 -16.20
CA GLY A 67 2.65 14.82 -14.97
C GLY A 67 4.15 14.54 -15.07
N SER A 68 4.93 15.17 -14.19
CA SER A 68 6.37 14.94 -14.05
C SER A 68 6.65 13.75 -13.14
N VAL A 69 7.73 13.01 -13.41
CA VAL A 69 8.29 12.02 -12.49
C VAL A 69 9.46 12.66 -11.76
N GLY A 70 9.48 12.55 -10.44
CA GLY A 70 10.56 13.10 -9.62
C GLY A 70 10.38 12.75 -8.16
N ILE A 71 11.50 12.65 -7.45
CA ILE A 71 11.55 12.49 -6.00
C ILE A 71 12.34 13.70 -5.47
N ASP A 72 11.64 14.57 -4.75
CA ASP A 72 12.25 15.69 -4.04
C ASP A 72 12.41 15.29 -2.56
N LYS A 73 11.62 15.88 -1.65
CA LYS A 73 11.67 15.57 -0.21
C LYS A 73 11.07 14.22 0.18
N SER A 74 10.17 13.69 -0.65
CA SER A 74 9.49 12.43 -0.39
C SER A 74 9.12 11.71 -1.67
N LEU A 75 9.03 10.38 -1.58
CA LEU A 75 8.43 9.55 -2.62
C LEU A 75 6.91 9.69 -2.55
N ASN A 76 6.32 10.33 -3.56
CA ASN A 76 4.87 10.44 -3.70
C ASN A 76 4.44 9.68 -4.96
N CYS A 77 3.46 8.78 -4.82
CA CYS A 77 2.95 7.98 -5.92
C CYS A 77 1.44 8.17 -6.03
N ASP A 78 0.99 8.57 -7.21
CA ASP A 78 -0.43 8.76 -7.50
C ASP A 78 -1.01 7.57 -8.24
N ILE A 79 -2.17 7.12 -7.78
CA ILE A 79 -2.92 6.05 -8.43
C ILE A 79 -4.32 6.55 -8.73
N LEU A 80 -4.59 6.69 -10.03
CA LEU A 80 -5.90 7.08 -10.50
C LEU A 80 -6.76 5.84 -10.75
N MET A 81 -7.91 5.79 -10.10
CA MET A 81 -8.92 4.77 -10.32
C MET A 81 -10.30 5.43 -10.36
N GLU A 82 -11.14 4.97 -11.28
CA GLU A 82 -12.51 5.44 -11.45
C GLU A 82 -13.36 5.15 -10.19
N THR A 83 -14.45 5.90 -10.00
CA THR A 83 -15.39 5.61 -8.90
C THR A 83 -16.07 4.27 -9.12
N GLY A 84 -16.29 3.51 -8.04
CA GLY A 84 -16.90 2.17 -8.12
C GLY A 84 -15.95 1.03 -8.48
N THR A 85 -14.66 1.29 -8.78
CA THR A 85 -13.69 0.23 -9.11
C THR A 85 -12.97 -0.36 -7.89
N GLY A 86 -13.48 -0.15 -6.68
CA GLY A 86 -12.92 -0.76 -5.47
C GLY A 86 -11.55 -0.22 -5.05
N LYS A 87 -11.34 1.11 -5.14
CA LYS A 87 -10.16 1.80 -4.56
C LYS A 87 -9.83 1.36 -3.14
N THR A 88 -10.86 1.27 -2.30
CA THR A 88 -10.72 0.84 -0.90
C THR A 88 -10.18 -0.58 -0.77
N PHE A 89 -10.69 -1.50 -1.58
CA PHE A 89 -10.20 -2.87 -1.62
C PHE A 89 -8.73 -2.93 -2.06
N CYS A 90 -8.36 -2.16 -3.09
CA CYS A 90 -7.00 -2.17 -3.62
C CYS A 90 -5.97 -1.64 -2.62
N PHE A 91 -6.23 -0.53 -1.92
CA PHE A 91 -5.25 -0.04 -0.95
C PHE A 91 -5.16 -0.95 0.28
N LEU A 92 -6.27 -1.56 0.72
CA LEU A 92 -6.25 -2.54 1.80
C LEU A 92 -5.41 -3.76 1.40
N GLU A 93 -5.60 -4.28 0.19
CA GLU A 93 -4.77 -5.35 -0.34
C GLU A 93 -3.29 -4.97 -0.40
N CYS A 94 -2.99 -3.72 -0.76
CA CYS A 94 -1.62 -3.22 -0.78
C CYS A 94 -0.97 -3.21 0.60
N VAL A 95 -1.70 -2.91 1.67
CA VAL A 95 -1.18 -3.03 3.04
C VAL A 95 -0.71 -4.46 3.31
N TYR A 96 -1.53 -5.47 2.97
CA TYR A 96 -1.14 -6.88 3.13
C TYR A 96 0.04 -7.27 2.25
N ALA A 97 0.08 -6.80 1.01
CA ALA A 97 1.15 -7.14 0.08
C ALA A 97 2.47 -6.46 0.44
N LEU A 98 2.45 -5.21 0.88
CA LEU A 98 3.63 -4.50 1.36
C LEU A 98 4.18 -5.16 2.63
N HIS A 99 3.32 -5.59 3.55
CA HIS A 99 3.72 -6.41 4.69
C HIS A 99 4.39 -7.72 4.25
N LYS A 100 3.77 -8.45 3.31
CA LYS A 100 4.29 -9.74 2.85
C LYS A 100 5.65 -9.62 2.13
N ASN A 101 5.85 -8.58 1.33
CA ASN A 101 7.05 -8.45 0.49
C ASN A 101 8.18 -7.64 1.15
N TYR A 102 7.85 -6.71 2.05
CA TYR A 102 8.80 -5.73 2.59
C TYR A 102 8.69 -5.55 4.11
N HIS A 103 7.93 -6.40 4.81
CA HIS A 103 7.76 -6.37 6.28
C HIS A 103 7.23 -5.04 6.85
N LEU A 104 6.64 -4.18 6.00
CA LEU A 104 5.93 -2.99 6.45
C LEU A 104 4.69 -3.39 7.26
N SER A 105 4.63 -2.97 8.52
CA SER A 105 3.59 -3.37 9.48
C SER A 105 2.74 -2.18 9.96
N LYS A 106 3.22 -0.95 9.81
CA LYS A 106 2.52 0.27 10.24
C LYS A 106 2.18 1.17 9.06
N PHE A 107 0.92 1.57 8.97
CA PHE A 107 0.38 2.39 7.89
C PHE A 107 -0.54 3.46 8.45
N ILE A 108 -0.52 4.65 7.83
CA ILE A 108 -1.43 5.74 8.16
C ILE A 108 -2.34 5.96 6.96
N VAL A 109 -3.65 5.81 7.17
CA VAL A 109 -4.66 6.08 6.13
C VAL A 109 -5.35 7.40 6.46
N LEU A 110 -5.09 8.42 5.65
CA LEU A 110 -5.72 9.74 5.78
C LEU A 110 -7.01 9.79 4.96
N THR A 111 -8.10 10.27 5.55
CA THR A 111 -9.40 10.39 4.90
C THR A 111 -9.94 11.81 5.03
N PRO A 112 -10.65 12.36 4.01
CA PRO A 112 -11.11 13.75 4.02
C PRO A 112 -12.37 13.99 4.86
N SER A 113 -13.05 12.94 5.34
CA SER A 113 -14.26 13.08 6.16
C SER A 113 -14.51 11.87 7.06
N ASN A 114 -15.26 12.08 8.15
CA ASN A 114 -15.67 11.01 9.06
C ASN A 114 -16.47 9.89 8.38
N ALA A 115 -17.30 10.23 7.40
CA ALA A 115 -18.07 9.23 6.65
C ALA A 115 -17.14 8.28 5.88
N ILE A 116 -16.08 8.81 5.26
CA ILE A 116 -15.08 7.98 4.55
C ILE A 116 -14.28 7.15 5.55
N LYS A 117 -13.87 7.74 6.69
CA LYS A 117 -13.19 7.01 7.78
C LYS A 117 -13.98 5.78 8.22
N LEU A 118 -15.26 5.96 8.57
CA LEU A 118 -16.15 4.88 9.00
C LEU A 118 -16.35 3.82 7.90
N GLY A 119 -16.44 4.24 6.65
CA GLY A 119 -16.51 3.33 5.50
C GLY A 119 -15.25 2.49 5.33
N VAL A 120 -14.07 3.06 5.54
CA VAL A 120 -12.78 2.35 5.51
C VAL A 120 -12.69 1.34 6.66
N LEU A 121 -13.04 1.73 7.88
CA LEU A 121 -13.03 0.83 9.04
C LEU A 121 -13.98 -0.36 8.83
N LYS A 122 -15.17 -0.10 8.28
CA LYS A 122 -16.09 -1.17 7.92
C LYS A 122 -15.51 -2.07 6.83
N SER A 123 -14.80 -1.49 5.86
CA SER A 123 -14.12 -2.24 4.80
C SER A 123 -13.04 -3.16 5.34
N VAL A 124 -12.24 -2.71 6.33
CA VAL A 124 -11.26 -3.54 7.05
C VAL A 124 -11.96 -4.75 7.70
N GLU A 125 -13.07 -4.52 8.40
CA GLU A 125 -13.82 -5.59 9.08
C GLU A 125 -14.36 -6.64 8.10
N ILE A 126 -15.04 -6.21 7.04
CA ILE A 126 -15.72 -7.14 6.12
C ILE A 126 -14.75 -7.89 5.20
N THR A 127 -13.60 -7.29 4.87
CA THR A 127 -12.58 -7.91 3.99
C THR A 127 -11.57 -8.77 4.75
N ARG A 128 -11.56 -8.70 6.09
CA ARG A 128 -10.59 -9.39 6.96
C ARG A 128 -10.43 -10.87 6.63
N GLU A 129 -11.52 -11.61 6.57
CA GLU A 129 -11.46 -13.07 6.33
C GLU A 129 -10.95 -13.41 4.93
N PHE A 130 -11.30 -12.59 3.93
CA PHE A 130 -10.79 -12.75 2.57
C PHE A 130 -9.27 -12.54 2.51
N PHE A 131 -8.77 -11.44 3.07
CA PHE A 131 -7.32 -11.18 3.03
C PHE A 131 -6.53 -12.10 3.94
N LYS A 132 -7.07 -12.54 5.08
CA LYS A 132 -6.44 -13.60 5.89
C LYS A 132 -6.19 -14.86 5.07
N SER A 133 -7.16 -15.31 4.28
CA SER A 133 -6.96 -16.49 3.42
C SER A 133 -5.95 -16.28 2.31
N GLU A 134 -5.89 -15.07 1.73
CA GLU A 134 -4.97 -14.75 0.62
C GLU A 134 -3.51 -14.50 1.09
N TYR A 135 -3.33 -14.03 2.33
CA TYR A 135 -2.05 -13.57 2.86
C TYR A 135 -1.60 -14.36 4.10
N SER A 136 -1.64 -15.69 4.04
CA SER A 136 -1.05 -16.58 5.07
C SER A 136 -1.52 -16.31 6.50
N ASN A 137 -2.81 -16.06 6.69
CA ASN A 137 -3.44 -15.71 7.98
C ASN A 137 -2.92 -14.42 8.62
N THR A 138 -2.34 -13.51 7.83
CA THR A 138 -1.92 -12.18 8.32
C THR A 138 -3.10 -11.44 8.94
N HIS A 139 -2.89 -10.86 10.13
CA HIS A 139 -3.89 -10.03 10.80
C HIS A 139 -3.64 -8.55 10.54
N LEU A 140 -4.70 -7.81 10.20
CA LEU A 140 -4.70 -6.36 10.14
C LEU A 140 -5.63 -5.81 11.22
N GLU A 141 -5.07 -4.96 12.07
CA GLU A 141 -5.79 -4.16 13.04
C GLU A 141 -5.86 -2.71 12.58
N SER A 142 -6.98 -2.05 12.89
CA SER A 142 -7.19 -0.63 12.59
C SER A 142 -7.52 0.11 13.88
N TYR A 143 -6.83 1.22 14.12
CA TYR A 143 -7.04 2.09 15.27
C TYR A 143 -7.59 3.44 14.81
N GLU A 144 -8.54 4.00 15.56
CA GLU A 144 -9.15 5.29 15.23
C GLU A 144 -8.49 6.47 15.95
N ASP A 145 -8.05 6.26 17.19
CA ASP A 145 -7.48 7.29 18.05
C ASP A 145 -5.98 7.09 18.21
N VAL A 146 -5.19 8.08 17.79
CA VAL A 146 -3.73 8.09 17.92
C VAL A 146 -3.29 8.45 19.34
N GLU A 147 -4.22 8.81 20.24
CA GLU A 147 -3.94 9.23 21.62
C GLU A 147 -3.48 8.07 22.55
N ARG A 148 -3.42 6.83 22.07
CA ARG A 148 -2.97 5.68 22.84
C ARG A 148 -1.96 4.83 22.06
N PHE A 149 -0.74 5.35 21.97
CA PHE A 149 0.46 4.56 21.72
C PHE A 149 1.46 4.79 22.85
#